data_AF-A0A1Q5P383-F1
#
_entry.id   AF-A0A1Q5P383-F1
#
_cell.length_a   1.000
_cell.length_b   1.000
_cell.length_c   1.000
_cell.angle_alpha   90.00
_cell.angle_beta   90.00
_cell.angle_gamma   90.00
#
_symmetry.space_group_name_H-M   'P 1'
#
loop_
_entity.id
_entity.type
_entity.pdbx_description
1 polymer ?
#
loop_
_entity_poly.entity_id
_entity_poly.type
_entity_poly.pdbx_seq_one_letter_code
_entity_poly.pdbx_strand_id
1 'polypeptide(L)'
;MMKYQQFLQLMGDLGLPPYEYLPDIFEDIMDEFLYTLKDVADLSNKSVTSVRRWCTNGKLKFQQKRPYMIKGEDLKEKLFQEHYSTIAKRLNLLDHLDHPLLTHVQKTTKRRPH
;
A
#
# COMPACT_ATOMS: atom_id res chain seq x y z
N MET A 1 -9.06 6.37 4.09
CA MET A 1 -7.80 6.01 3.39
C MET A 1 -8.00 4.63 2.80
N MET A 2 -7.68 4.44 1.52
CA MET A 2 -7.77 3.13 0.86
C MET A 2 -6.77 2.16 1.49
N LYS A 3 -7.15 0.89 1.64
CA LYS A 3 -6.25 -0.17 2.10
C LYS A 3 -5.40 -0.72 0.94
N TYR A 4 -4.27 -1.34 1.24
CA TYR A 4 -3.40 -1.94 0.24
C TYR A 4 -4.12 -3.02 -0.58
N GLN A 5 -4.89 -3.88 0.08
CA GLN A 5 -5.70 -4.91 -0.60
C GLN A 5 -6.76 -4.31 -1.55
N GLN A 6 -7.38 -3.19 -1.17
CA GLN A 6 -8.33 -2.50 -2.04
C GLN A 6 -7.64 -1.88 -3.25
N PHE A 7 -6.41 -1.38 -3.07
CA PHE A 7 -5.60 -0.87 -4.17
C PHE A 7 -5.23 -1.99 -5.15
N LEU A 8 -4.80 -3.16 -4.66
CA LEU A 8 -4.51 -4.31 -5.52
C LEU A 8 -5.73 -4.75 -6.32
N GLN A 9 -6.90 -4.79 -5.67
CA GLN A 9 -8.16 -5.11 -6.34
C GLN A 9 -8.49 -4.08 -7.43
N LEU A 10 -8.38 -2.78 -7.13
CA LEU A 10 -8.60 -1.72 -8.10
C LEU A 10 -7.66 -1.83 -9.31
N MET A 11 -6.37 -2.09 -9.08
CA MET A 11 -5.40 -2.27 -10.17
C MET A 11 -5.76 -3.50 -11.02
N GLY A 12 -6.18 -4.59 -10.40
CA GLY A 12 -6.69 -5.77 -11.09
C GLY A 12 -7.93 -5.48 -11.94
N ASP A 13 -8.90 -4.75 -11.40
CA ASP A 13 -10.12 -4.36 -12.10
C ASP A 13 -9.83 -3.43 -13.30
N LEU A 14 -8.78 -2.62 -13.21
CA LEU A 14 -8.30 -1.74 -14.29
C LEU A 14 -7.36 -2.44 -15.28
N GLY A 15 -6.94 -3.68 -15.00
CA GLY A 15 -5.94 -4.41 -15.78
C GLY A 15 -4.55 -3.76 -15.74
N LEU A 16 -4.25 -2.99 -14.69
CA LEU A 16 -2.97 -2.31 -14.51
C LEU A 16 -2.05 -3.11 -13.58
N PRO A 17 -0.75 -3.18 -13.85
CA PRO A 17 0.21 -3.81 -12.95
C PRO A 17 0.43 -2.92 -11.71
N PRO A 18 0.11 -3.40 -10.48
CA PRO A 18 0.19 -2.57 -9.27
C PRO A 18 1.62 -2.11 -8.95
N TYR A 19 2.63 -2.91 -9.29
CA TYR A 19 4.04 -2.65 -8.98
C TYR A 19 4.58 -1.39 -9.66
N GLU A 20 4.04 -0.96 -10.82
CA GLU A 20 4.44 0.28 -11.48
C GLU A 20 4.12 1.54 -10.64
N TYR A 21 3.12 1.43 -9.76
CA TYR A 21 2.63 2.55 -8.93
C TYR A 21 3.15 2.49 -7.51
N LEU A 22 3.67 1.34 -7.08
CA LEU A 22 4.26 1.15 -5.76
C LEU A 22 5.74 1.55 -5.78
N PRO A 23 6.31 1.92 -4.63
CA PRO A 23 7.76 2.03 -4.49
C PRO A 23 8.43 0.65 -4.57
N ASP A 24 9.63 0.58 -5.16
CA ASP A 24 10.39 -0.65 -5.44
C ASP A 24 10.53 -1.59 -4.23
N ILE A 25 10.63 -1.03 -3.03
CA ILE A 25 10.71 -1.78 -1.78
C ILE A 25 9.57 -2.78 -1.55
N PHE A 26 8.41 -2.59 -2.19
CA PHE A 26 7.29 -3.53 -2.06
C PHE A 26 7.60 -4.90 -2.67
N GLU A 27 8.53 -4.97 -3.63
CA GLU A 27 8.98 -6.23 -4.22
C GLU A 27 9.85 -7.05 -3.25
N ASP A 28 10.63 -6.38 -2.41
CA ASP A 28 11.51 -7.02 -1.42
C ASP A 28 10.75 -7.60 -0.21
N ILE A 29 9.47 -7.28 -0.07
CA ILE A 29 8.65 -7.69 1.07
C ILE A 29 7.77 -8.88 0.65
N MET A 30 8.00 -10.03 1.28
CA MET A 30 7.18 -11.23 1.11
C MET A 30 6.02 -11.22 2.10
N ASP A 31 4.79 -11.37 1.61
CA ASP A 31 3.56 -11.20 2.40
C ASP A 31 3.49 -12.11 3.64
N GLU A 32 3.87 -13.37 3.48
CA GLU A 32 3.80 -14.39 4.54
C GLU A 32 5.05 -14.43 5.44
N PHE A 33 6.09 -13.66 5.11
CA PHE A 33 7.33 -13.66 5.90
C PHE A 33 7.16 -12.83 7.19
N LEU A 34 7.89 -13.22 8.24
CA LEU A 34 7.91 -12.52 9.51
C LEU A 34 9.20 -11.72 9.68
N TYR A 35 9.04 -10.41 9.83
CA TYR A 35 10.12 -9.45 9.96
C TYR A 35 10.28 -9.01 11.42
N THR A 36 11.53 -8.86 11.85
CA THR A 36 11.85 -8.25 13.14
C THR A 36 11.79 -6.72 13.04
N LEU A 37 11.81 -6.01 14.18
CA LEU A 37 11.88 -4.54 14.16
C LEU A 37 13.10 -4.00 13.42
N LYS A 38 14.20 -4.75 13.39
CA LYS A 38 15.42 -4.34 12.69
C LYS A 38 15.22 -4.46 11.19
N ASP A 39 14.69 -5.58 10.72
CA ASP A 39 14.42 -5.78 9.29
C ASP A 39 13.43 -4.73 8.78
N VAL A 40 12.37 -4.44 9.55
CA VAL A 40 11.41 -3.38 9.21
C VAL A 40 12.06 -2.00 9.21
N ALA A 41 12.99 -1.72 10.13
CA ALA A 41 13.71 -0.45 10.18
C ALA A 41 14.59 -0.27 8.93
N ASP A 42 15.32 -1.32 8.55
CA ASP A 42 16.20 -1.33 7.39
C ASP A 42 15.40 -1.18 6.09
N LEU A 43 14.29 -1.91 5.95
CA LEU A 43 13.35 -1.78 4.83
C LEU A 43 12.77 -0.36 4.79
N SER A 44 12.05 0.07 5.83
CA SER A 44 11.33 1.35 5.82
C SER A 44 12.23 2.60 5.86
N ASN A 45 13.55 2.43 5.95
CA ASN A 45 14.52 3.50 6.21
C ASN A 45 14.11 4.36 7.42
N LYS A 46 13.66 3.70 8.49
CA LYS A 46 13.27 4.33 9.77
C LYS A 46 14.14 3.78 10.90
N SER A 47 14.18 4.49 12.02
CA SER A 47 14.80 3.95 13.22
C SER A 47 13.94 2.85 13.85
N VAL A 48 14.58 1.86 14.49
CA VAL A 48 13.92 0.81 15.28
C VAL A 48 12.96 1.38 16.31
N THR A 49 13.31 2.53 16.92
CA THR A 49 12.43 3.25 17.87
C THR A 49 11.13 3.71 17.22
N SER A 50 11.19 4.23 15.98
CA SER A 50 10.01 4.64 15.22
C SER A 50 9.13 3.44 14.86
N VAL A 51 9.74 2.35 14.40
CA VAL A 51 9.01 1.10 14.11
C VAL A 51 8.34 0.56 15.38
N ARG A 52 9.05 0.54 16.51
CA ARG A 52 8.49 0.14 17.80
C ARG A 52 7.29 1.01 18.19
N ARG A 53 7.37 2.33 17.95
CA ARG A 53 6.24 3.25 18.17
C ARG A 53 5.05 2.96 17.26
N TRP A 54 5.29 2.52 16.02
CA TRP A 54 4.20 2.08 15.15
C TRP A 54 3.46 0.89 15.76
N CYS A 55 4.19 -0.10 16.27
CA CYS A 55 3.60 -1.27 16.92
C CYS A 55 2.84 -0.89 18.20
N THR A 56 3.42 -0.06 19.08
CA THR A 56 2.78 0.32 20.35
C THR A 56 1.53 1.17 20.15
N ASN A 57 1.50 1.98 19.09
CA ASN A 57 0.37 2.87 18.80
C ASN A 57 -0.68 2.20 17.90
N GLY A 58 -0.56 0.89 17.62
CA GLY A 58 -1.49 0.14 16.77
C GLY A 58 -1.46 0.53 15.29
N LYS A 59 -0.45 1.28 14.84
CA LYS A 59 -0.28 1.68 13.44
C LYS A 59 0.30 0.56 12.57
N LEU A 60 1.03 -0.36 13.20
CA LEU A 60 1.58 -1.55 12.56
C LEU A 60 1.18 -2.75 13.42
N LYS A 61 0.51 -3.72 12.83
CA LYS A 61 0.15 -4.96 13.51
C LYS A 61 1.39 -5.84 13.68
N PHE A 62 1.38 -6.66 14.71
CA PHE A 62 2.43 -7.63 14.99
C PHE A 62 1.78 -8.94 15.42
N GLN A 63 2.41 -10.06 15.05
CA GLN A 63 1.97 -11.41 15.38
C GLN A 63 2.48 -11.84 16.75
N GLN A 64 3.67 -11.36 17.12
CA GLN A 64 4.30 -11.61 18.42
C GLN A 64 4.92 -10.33 18.95
N LYS A 65 4.89 -10.12 20.27
CA LYS A 65 5.39 -8.90 20.93
C LYS A 65 6.82 -9.02 21.47
N ARG A 66 7.28 -10.24 21.75
CA ARG A 66 8.61 -10.54 22.35
C ARG A 66 9.24 -11.79 21.72
N PRO A 67 10.19 -11.65 20.78
CA PRO A 67 10.51 -10.42 20.06
C PRO A 67 9.30 -9.93 19.23
N TYR A 68 9.31 -8.67 18.82
CA TYR A 68 8.31 -8.17 17.89
C TYR A 68 8.48 -8.85 16.53
N MET A 69 7.45 -9.53 16.07
CA MET A 69 7.39 -10.17 14.75
C MET A 69 6.23 -9.58 13.96
N ILE A 70 6.52 -9.05 12.78
CA ILE A 70 5.58 -8.33 11.92
C ILE A 70 5.43 -9.10 10.63
N LYS A 71 4.19 -9.36 10.19
CA LYS A 71 3.95 -10.06 8.93
C LYS A 71 4.14 -9.11 7.74
N GLY A 72 4.69 -9.59 6.63
CA GLY A 72 4.98 -8.78 5.45
C GLY A 72 3.75 -8.04 4.92
N GLU A 73 2.58 -8.69 4.93
CA GLU A 73 1.32 -8.05 4.52
C GLU A 73 0.97 -6.81 5.37
N ASP A 74 1.17 -6.89 6.69
CA ASP A 74 0.91 -5.78 7.62
C ASP A 74 1.92 -4.65 7.42
N LEU A 75 3.18 -5.00 7.10
CA LEU A 75 4.22 -4.04 6.75
C LEU A 75 3.87 -3.30 5.45
N LYS A 76 3.47 -4.02 4.40
CA LYS A 76 3.05 -3.42 3.12
C LYS A 76 1.88 -2.46 3.31
N GLU A 77 0.88 -2.84 4.11
CA GLU A 77 -0.25 -1.96 4.44
C GLU A 77 0.25 -0.67 5.11
N LYS A 78 1.16 -0.77 6.09
CA LYS A 78 1.72 0.40 6.78
C LYS A 78 2.54 1.30 5.85
N LEU A 79 3.37 0.72 4.99
CA LEU A 79 4.16 1.46 4.00
C LEU A 79 3.26 2.10 2.94
N PHE A 80 2.20 1.40 2.52
CA PHE A 80 1.25 1.91 1.56
C PHE A 80 0.58 3.17 2.09
N GLN A 81 0.22 3.18 3.37
CA GLN A 81 -0.32 4.36 4.03
C GLN A 81 0.68 5.52 4.10
N GLU A 82 1.98 5.26 4.32
CA GLU A 82 2.99 6.35 4.30
C GLU A 82 3.19 6.94 2.90
N HIS A 83 3.16 6.09 1.88
CA HIS A 83 3.40 6.48 0.49
C HIS A 83 2.12 6.82 -0.28
N TYR A 84 0.94 6.74 0.33
CA TYR A 84 -0.35 6.91 -0.34
C TYR A 84 -0.47 8.24 -1.09
N SER A 85 0.06 9.33 -0.54
CA SER A 85 0.03 10.63 -1.20
C SER A 85 0.83 10.63 -2.51
N THR A 86 1.95 9.92 -2.56
CA THR A 86 2.77 9.73 -3.76
C THR A 86 2.09 8.81 -4.76
N ILE A 87 1.51 7.70 -4.29
CA ILE A 87 0.78 6.73 -5.12
C ILE A 87 -0.45 7.40 -5.76
N ALA A 88 -1.23 8.13 -4.96
CA ALA A 88 -2.40 8.86 -5.43
C ALA A 88 -2.04 9.93 -6.47
N LYS A 89 -0.90 10.61 -6.32
CA LYS A 89 -0.40 11.53 -7.36
C LYS A 89 -0.07 10.81 -8.66
N ARG A 90 0.59 9.65 -8.61
CA ARG A 90 0.88 8.83 -9.81
C ARG A 90 -0.41 8.38 -10.50
N LEU A 91 -1.43 7.98 -9.73
CA LEU A 91 -2.74 7.60 -10.26
C LEU A 91 -3.48 8.79 -10.90
N ASN A 92 -3.50 9.96 -10.26
CA ASN A 92 -4.16 11.15 -10.81
C ASN A 92 -3.47 11.68 -12.09
N LEU A 93 -2.15 11.51 -12.21
CA LEU A 93 -1.43 11.85 -13.45
C LEU A 93 -1.94 11.03 -14.65
N LEU A 94 -2.40 9.80 -14.43
CA LEU A 94 -3.02 8.98 -15.48
C LEU A 94 -4.43 9.42 -15.85
N ASP A 95 -5.19 9.99 -14.92
CA ASP A 95 -6.54 10.50 -15.22
C ASP A 95 -6.48 11.70 -16.20
N HIS A 96 -5.33 12.39 -16.25
CA HIS A 96 -5.06 13.50 -17.17
C HIS A 96 -4.38 13.09 -18.48
N LEU A 97 -3.67 11.97 -18.50
CA LEU A 97 -3.10 11.39 -19.71
C LEU A 97 -4.14 10.41 -20.24
N ASP A 98 -5.03 10.81 -21.15
CA ASP A 98 -6.10 10.00 -21.77
C ASP A 98 -5.70 8.53 -22.03
N HIS A 99 -5.68 7.71 -20.97
CA HIS A 99 -5.22 6.35 -21.05
C HIS A 99 -6.47 5.60 -21.51
N PRO A 100 -6.45 4.92 -22.68
CA PRO A 100 -7.65 4.33 -23.27
C PRO A 100 -8.34 3.28 -22.38
N LEU A 101 -7.72 2.89 -21.26
CA LEU A 101 -8.24 1.94 -20.28
C LEU A 101 -9.03 2.61 -19.12
N LEU A 102 -8.87 3.92 -18.86
CA LEU A 102 -9.57 4.62 -17.77
C LEU A 102 -10.91 5.24 -18.20
N THR A 103 -11.16 5.41 -19.50
CA THR A 103 -12.41 5.98 -20.04
C THR A 103 -13.64 5.08 -19.83
N HIS A 104 -13.46 3.83 -19.41
CA HIS A 104 -14.56 2.89 -19.16
C HIS A 104 -15.15 2.94 -17.75
N VAL A 105 -14.40 3.41 -16.74
CA VAL A 105 -14.90 3.46 -15.35
C VAL A 105 -15.84 4.65 -15.13
N GLN A 106 -15.68 5.74 -15.89
CA GLN A 106 -16.56 6.91 -15.75
C GLN A 106 -17.97 6.72 -16.35
N LYS A 107 -18.24 5.63 -17.08
CA LYS A 107 -19.55 5.40 -17.73
C LYS A 107 -20.60 4.69 -16.88
N THR A 108 -20.27 4.18 -15.69
CA THR A 108 -21.23 3.42 -14.86
C THR A 108 -21.91 4.22 -13.74
N THR A 109 -21.45 5.44 -13.43
CA THR A 109 -22.03 6.26 -12.33
C THR A 109 -23.00 7.36 -12.77
N LYS A 110 -23.52 7.33 -14.01
CA LYS A 110 -24.63 8.19 -14.45
C LYS A 110 -25.84 7.36 -14.89
N ARG A 111 -26.61 6.86 -13.92
CA ARG A 111 -28.05 6.55 -14.07
C ARG A 111 -28.78 7.25 -12.92
N ARG A 112 -29.28 8.48 -13.16
CA ARG A 112 -30.70 8.90 -13.29
C ARG A 112 -31.44 9.01 -11.94
N PRO A 113 -32.59 9.70 -11.84
CA PRO A 113 -33.06 10.94 -12.50
C PRO A 113 -33.65 11.93 -11.47
N HIS A 114 -34.04 13.13 -11.90
CA HIS A 114 -35.18 13.84 -11.31
C HIS A 114 -35.99 14.49 -12.43
#